data_AF-A0A350IFI4-F1
#
_entry.id   AF-A0A350IFI4-F1
#
_cell.length_a   1.000
_cell.length_b   1.000
_cell.length_c   1.000
_cell.angle_alpha   90.00
_cell.angle_beta   90.00
_cell.angle_gamma   90.00
#
_symmetry.space_group_name_H-M   'P 1'
#
loop_
_entity.id
_entity.type
_entity.pdbx_description
1 polymer ?
#
loop_
_entity_poly.entity_id
_entity_poly.type
_entity_poly.pdbx_seq_one_letter_code
_entity_poly.pdbx_strand_id
1 'polypeptide(L)'
;MQYYSLDPNKKHILIVGGSLGSGTLNRAMQKWITDGCPGGDDIEILWQCGKYYKSGVDAFMKQARESGKALTNIHHSDFIGRMDLAYAAADVVISRSGASTVSELCAAHKAAIFVPSPNVAEDHQTHNA
;
A
#
# COMPACT_ATOMS: atom_id res chain seq x y z
N MET A 1 9.62 -5.18 -11.63
CA MET A 1 8.48 -5.55 -12.49
C MET A 1 8.17 -7.03 -12.41
N GLN A 2 9.02 -7.91 -12.96
CA GLN A 2 8.71 -9.33 -13.09
C GLN A 2 8.45 -10.07 -11.77
N TYR A 3 9.15 -9.73 -10.67
CA TYR A 3 8.97 -10.38 -9.37
C TYR A 3 7.55 -10.22 -8.79
N TYR A 4 6.94 -9.05 -8.98
CA TYR A 4 5.58 -8.73 -8.53
C TYR A 4 4.57 -8.80 -9.69
N SER A 5 4.99 -9.27 -10.87
CA SER A 5 4.16 -9.32 -12.08
C SER A 5 3.52 -7.98 -12.47
N LEU A 6 4.26 -6.88 -12.26
CA LEU A 6 3.80 -5.53 -12.55
C LEU A 6 4.07 -5.13 -14.02
N ASP A 7 3.16 -4.38 -14.62
CA ASP A 7 3.22 -3.87 -15.99
C ASP A 7 4.13 -2.64 -16.09
N PRO A 8 5.27 -2.71 -16.79
CA PRO A 8 6.22 -1.60 -16.90
C PRO A 8 5.64 -0.31 -17.51
N ASN A 9 4.49 -0.38 -18.20
CA ASN A 9 3.88 0.79 -18.84
C ASN A 9 2.91 1.55 -17.93
N LYS A 10 2.59 1.00 -16.75
CA LYS A 10 1.68 1.63 -15.78
C LYS A 10 2.43 2.41 -14.72
N LYS A 11 1.69 3.20 -13.95
CA LYS A 11 2.21 3.82 -12.72
C LYS A 11 2.02 2.88 -11.53
N HIS A 12 3.01 2.87 -10.63
CA HIS A 12 3.05 1.91 -9.53
C HIS A 12 3.00 2.63 -8.20
N ILE A 13 2.02 2.26 -7.39
CA ILE A 13 1.89 2.76 -6.02
C ILE A 13 2.13 1.60 -5.05
N LEU A 14 3.09 1.78 -4.14
CA LEU A 14 3.27 0.89 -3.00
C LEU A 14 2.53 1.45 -1.80
N ILE A 15 1.67 0.65 -1.18
CA ILE A 15 0.95 1.01 0.05
C ILE A 15 1.40 0.08 1.16
N VAL A 16 2.07 0.64 2.17
CA VAL A 16 2.66 -0.13 3.26
C VAL A 16 2.50 0.56 4.60
N GLY A 17 1.80 -0.09 5.54
CA GLY A 17 1.54 0.46 6.88
C GLY A 17 2.58 0.13 7.95
N GLY A 18 3.74 -0.39 7.57
CA GLY A 18 4.68 -1.11 8.45
C GLY A 18 4.43 -2.63 8.45
N SER A 19 5.28 -3.39 9.14
CA SER A 19 5.28 -4.87 9.11
C SER A 19 3.96 -5.50 9.58
N LEU A 20 3.27 -4.87 10.53
CA LEU A 20 1.97 -5.33 11.03
C LEU A 20 0.78 -4.89 10.17
N GLY A 21 1.02 -4.08 9.14
CA GLY A 21 -0.02 -3.38 8.39
C GLY A 21 -0.63 -2.21 9.17
N SER A 22 -1.54 -1.49 8.51
CA SER A 22 -2.23 -0.34 9.10
C SER A 22 -3.72 -0.43 8.81
N GLY A 23 -4.53 -0.53 9.87
CA GLY A 23 -5.99 -0.53 9.73
C GLY A 23 -6.52 0.72 9.03
N THR A 24 -5.88 1.88 9.22
CA THR A 24 -6.25 3.13 8.53
C THR A 24 -6.01 3.02 7.03
N LEU A 25 -4.82 2.59 6.60
CA LEU A 25 -4.52 2.42 5.17
C LEU A 25 -5.39 1.33 4.53
N ASN A 26 -5.62 0.23 5.27
CA ASN A 26 -6.46 -0.87 4.78
C ASN A 26 -7.91 -0.42 4.54
N ARG A 27 -8.48 0.34 5.48
CA ARG A 27 -9.83 0.91 5.31
C ARG A 27 -9.89 1.92 4.18
N ALA A 28 -8.85 2.75 4.01
CA ALA A 28 -8.77 3.69 2.90
C ALA A 28 -8.76 2.95 1.55
N MET A 29 -7.99 1.87 1.43
CA MET A 29 -7.98 1.02 0.23
C MET A 29 -9.34 0.37 -0.03
N GLN A 30 -9.96 -0.22 0.99
CA GLN A 30 -11.29 -0.81 0.86
C GLN A 30 -12.33 0.23 0.42
N LYS A 31 -12.27 1.45 0.98
CA LYS A 31 -13.16 2.54 0.56
C LYS A 31 -12.92 2.95 -0.89
N TRP A 32 -11.67 3.18 -1.29
CA TRP A 32 -11.33 3.55 -2.67
C TRP A 32 -11.80 2.50 -3.68
N ILE A 33 -11.64 1.22 -3.36
CA ILE A 33 -12.18 0.10 -4.16
C ILE A 33 -13.72 0.11 -4.17
N THR A 34 -14.35 0.41 -3.02
CA THR A 34 -15.81 0.49 -2.90
C THR A 34 -16.36 1.60 -3.80
N ASP A 35 -15.69 2.75 -3.82
CA ASP A 35 -16.04 3.94 -4.60
C ASP A 35 -15.76 3.78 -6.12
N GLY A 36 -15.24 2.64 -6.56
CA GLY A 36 -15.03 2.34 -7.98
C GLY A 36 -13.63 2.67 -8.51
N CYS A 37 -12.62 2.73 -7.64
CA CYS A 37 -11.23 2.97 -8.02
C CYS A 37 -11.02 4.28 -8.82
N PRO A 38 -11.58 5.43 -8.39
CA PRO A 38 -11.47 6.67 -9.16
C PRO A 38 -10.00 7.03 -9.43
N GLY A 39 -9.69 7.29 -10.71
CA GLY A 39 -8.35 7.62 -11.19
C GLY A 39 -7.37 6.44 -11.26
N GLY A 40 -7.85 5.19 -11.13
CA GLY A 40 -7.03 3.99 -11.06
C GLY A 40 -6.74 3.26 -12.39
N ASP A 41 -7.22 3.78 -13.53
CA ASP A 41 -7.19 3.04 -14.82
C ASP A 41 -5.77 2.66 -15.27
N ASP A 42 -4.80 3.57 -15.09
CA ASP A 42 -3.39 3.41 -15.47
C ASP A 42 -2.45 3.22 -14.26
N ILE A 43 -3.00 2.80 -13.11
CA ILE A 43 -2.25 2.61 -11.87
C ILE A 43 -2.34 1.16 -11.43
N GLU A 44 -1.18 0.55 -11.13
CA GLU A 44 -1.08 -0.69 -10.36
C GLU A 44 -0.70 -0.41 -8.91
N ILE A 45 -1.39 -1.10 -8.01
CA ILE A 45 -1.20 -0.95 -6.57
C ILE A 45 -0.64 -2.24 -6.02
N LEU A 46 0.51 -2.12 -5.34
CA LEU A 46 1.05 -3.15 -4.48
C LEU A 46 0.70 -2.79 -3.02
N TRP A 47 -0.19 -3.56 -2.40
CA TRP A 47 -0.76 -3.25 -1.09
C TRP A 47 -0.39 -4.31 -0.04
N GLN A 48 0.43 -3.91 0.93
CA GLN A 48 0.70 -4.71 2.13
C GLN A 48 -0.34 -4.45 3.21
N CYS A 49 -1.23 -5.41 3.42
CA CYS A 49 -2.30 -5.27 4.41
C CYS A 49 -1.91 -5.70 5.83
N GLY A 50 -0.85 -6.51 5.99
CA GLY A 50 -0.43 -7.06 7.29
C GLY A 50 -1.17 -8.34 7.68
N LYS A 51 -0.45 -9.28 8.29
CA LYS A 51 -0.94 -10.63 8.64
C LYS A 51 -2.25 -10.63 9.43
N TYR A 52 -2.40 -9.71 10.39
CA TYR A 52 -3.62 -9.59 11.20
C TYR A 52 -4.86 -9.26 10.35
N TYR A 53 -4.71 -8.48 9.29
CA TYR A 53 -5.83 -8.01 8.45
C TYR A 53 -6.09 -8.89 7.23
N LYS A 54 -5.18 -9.81 6.90
CA LYS A 54 -5.17 -10.55 5.64
C LYS A 54 -6.47 -11.27 5.34
N SER A 55 -7.03 -12.00 6.31
CA SER A 55 -8.28 -12.76 6.13
C SER A 55 -9.46 -11.85 5.77
N GLY A 56 -9.60 -10.71 6.44
CA GLY A 56 -10.64 -9.73 6.15
C GLY A 56 -10.45 -9.05 4.79
N VAL A 57 -9.21 -8.73 4.43
CA VAL A 57 -8.89 -8.17 3.11
C VAL A 57 -9.16 -9.18 1.99
N ASP A 58 -8.82 -10.46 2.18
CA ASP A 58 -9.11 -11.51 1.20
C ASP A 58 -10.61 -11.68 0.97
N ALA A 59 -11.40 -11.72 2.05
CA ALA A 59 -12.85 -11.81 1.96
C ALA A 59 -13.44 -10.60 1.22
N PHE A 60 -12.99 -9.40 1.55
CA PHE A 60 -13.40 -8.16 0.87
C PHE A 60 -13.06 -8.20 -0.64
N MET A 61 -11.82 -8.56 -0.99
CA MET A 61 -11.37 -8.61 -2.39
C MET A 61 -12.11 -9.66 -3.20
N LYS A 62 -12.43 -10.81 -2.59
CA LYS A 62 -13.26 -11.85 -3.20
C LYS A 62 -14.66 -11.31 -3.52
N GLN A 63 -15.34 -10.73 -2.53
CA GLN A 63 -16.67 -10.16 -2.70
C GLN A 63 -16.68 -9.05 -3.77
N ALA A 64 -15.67 -8.18 -3.76
CA ALA A 64 -15.57 -7.10 -4.72
C ALA A 64 -15.44 -7.63 -6.17
N ARG A 65 -14.65 -8.69 -6.39
CA ARG A 65 -14.53 -9.35 -7.70
C ARG A 65 -15.84 -10.03 -8.12
N GLU A 66 -16.53 -10.69 -7.20
CA GLU A 66 -17.83 -11.32 -7.46
C GLU A 66 -18.92 -10.30 -7.83
N SER A 67 -18.82 -9.06 -7.34
CA SER A 67 -19.69 -7.94 -7.75
C SER A 67 -19.38 -7.35 -9.14
N GLY A 68 -18.49 -7.99 -9.91
CA GLY A 68 -18.14 -7.56 -11.27
C GLY A 68 -17.09 -6.45 -11.33
N LYS A 69 -16.43 -6.10 -10.22
CA LYS A 69 -15.36 -5.10 -10.23
C LYS A 69 -14.07 -5.68 -10.82
N ALA A 70 -13.56 -5.07 -11.87
CA ALA A 70 -12.25 -5.39 -12.43
C ALA A 70 -11.14 -4.86 -11.51
N LEU A 71 -10.65 -5.71 -10.60
CA LEU A 71 -9.57 -5.39 -9.66
C LEU A 71 -8.23 -6.01 -10.08
N THR A 72 -7.96 -6.02 -11.39
CA THR A 72 -6.75 -6.63 -11.96
C THR A 72 -5.48 -5.87 -11.60
N ASN A 73 -5.59 -4.56 -11.36
CA ASN A 73 -4.46 -3.70 -11.05
C ASN A 73 -4.15 -3.62 -9.54
N ILE A 74 -4.76 -4.46 -8.71
CA ILE A 74 -4.59 -4.43 -7.24
C ILE A 74 -4.00 -5.75 -6.77
N HIS A 75 -2.75 -5.69 -6.34
CA HIS A 75 -1.97 -6.80 -5.81
C HIS A 75 -1.89 -6.67 -4.30
N HIS A 76 -2.64 -7.48 -3.56
CA HIS A 76 -2.66 -7.43 -2.10
C HIS A 76 -1.96 -8.64 -1.47
N SER A 77 -1.13 -8.39 -0.45
CA SER A 77 -0.47 -9.43 0.33
C SER A 77 -0.44 -9.08 1.82
N ASP A 78 -0.21 -10.06 2.68
CA ASP A 78 0.06 -9.82 4.09
C ASP A 78 1.43 -9.18 4.31
N PHE A 79 2.43 -9.59 3.51
CA PHE A 79 3.80 -9.12 3.58
C PHE A 79 4.44 -8.90 2.20
N ILE A 80 5.34 -7.93 2.10
CA ILE A 80 6.16 -7.65 0.91
C ILE A 80 7.51 -8.35 1.09
N GLY A 81 7.68 -9.51 0.44
CA GLY A 81 8.88 -10.35 0.59
C GLY A 81 10.19 -9.72 0.12
N ARG A 82 10.15 -8.77 -0.82
CA ARG A 82 11.31 -8.06 -1.39
C ARG A 82 11.04 -6.57 -1.43
N MET A 83 11.20 -5.92 -0.27
CA MET A 83 10.95 -4.49 -0.10
C MET A 83 11.84 -3.63 -1.01
N ASP A 84 13.09 -4.06 -1.24
CA ASP A 84 14.01 -3.43 -2.17
C ASP A 84 13.44 -3.37 -3.60
N LEU A 85 12.84 -4.48 -4.07
CA LEU A 85 12.20 -4.55 -5.38
C LEU A 85 10.88 -3.77 -5.42
N ALA A 86 10.13 -3.76 -4.31
CA ALA A 86 8.89 -3.00 -4.20
C ALA A 86 9.17 -1.49 -4.25
N TYR A 87 10.17 -1.00 -3.51
CA TYR A 87 10.63 0.38 -3.60
C TYR A 87 11.14 0.68 -5.00
N ALA A 88 12.01 -0.16 -5.58
CA ALA A 88 12.53 0.07 -6.93
C ALA A 88 11.40 0.23 -7.98
N ALA A 89 10.35 -0.60 -7.88
CA ALA A 89 9.22 -0.59 -8.81
C ALA A 89 8.25 0.58 -8.58
N ALA A 90 8.11 1.07 -7.35
CA ALA A 90 7.14 2.12 -7.02
C ALA A 90 7.56 3.49 -7.58
N ASP A 91 6.61 4.18 -8.22
CA ASP A 91 6.70 5.61 -8.53
C ASP A 91 6.43 6.44 -7.25
N VAL A 92 5.45 6.02 -6.44
CA VAL A 92 5.06 6.66 -5.17
C VAL A 92 4.84 5.61 -4.09
N VAL A 93 5.27 5.91 -2.86
CA VAL A 93 5.01 5.08 -1.68
C VAL A 93 4.07 5.80 -0.72
N ILE A 94 2.95 5.16 -0.38
CA ILE A 94 2.05 5.62 0.67
C ILE A 94 2.33 4.81 1.92
N SER A 95 2.78 5.48 2.98
CA SER A 95 3.20 4.79 4.20
C SER A 95 2.90 5.57 5.47
N ARG A 96 3.07 4.91 6.63
CA ARG A 96 3.19 5.59 7.91
C ARG A 96 4.60 6.17 8.05
N SER A 97 4.73 7.28 8.76
CA SER A 97 5.99 8.00 9.00
C SER A 97 6.79 7.42 10.18
N GLY A 98 6.96 6.09 10.20
CA GLY A 98 7.90 5.45 11.13
C GLY A 98 9.34 5.83 10.76
N ALA A 99 10.20 6.10 11.76
CA ALA A 99 11.56 6.59 11.53
C ALA A 99 12.38 5.71 10.55
N SER A 100 12.26 4.38 10.67
CA SER A 100 12.90 3.44 9.74
C SER A 100 12.38 3.59 8.31
N THR A 101 11.07 3.66 8.13
CA THR A 101 10.46 3.80 6.80
C THR A 101 10.81 5.14 6.15
N VAL A 102 10.80 6.24 6.90
CA VAL A 102 11.25 7.54 6.38
C VAL A 102 12.70 7.46 5.91
N SER A 103 13.59 6.89 6.74
CA SER A 103 15.01 6.74 6.41
C SER A 103 15.22 5.87 5.15
N GLU A 104 14.49 4.77 5.04
CA GLU A 104 14.53 3.87 3.87
C GLU A 104 14.06 4.58 2.60
N LEU A 105 12.95 5.33 2.65
CA LEU A 105 12.40 6.03 1.50
C LEU A 105 13.30 7.19 1.04
N CYS A 106 13.94 7.89 1.98
CA CYS A 106 14.99 8.87 1.69
C CYS A 106 16.17 8.20 0.97
N ALA A 107 16.68 7.09 1.50
CA ALA A 107 17.80 6.37 0.90
C ALA A 107 17.46 5.79 -0.49
N ALA A 108 16.21 5.39 -0.71
CA ALA A 108 15.72 4.89 -1.99
C ALA A 108 15.31 5.99 -2.98
N HIS A 109 15.41 7.27 -2.58
CA HIS A 109 14.96 8.44 -3.35
C HIS A 109 13.52 8.32 -3.86
N LYS A 110 12.60 7.88 -3.00
CA LYS A 110 11.21 7.64 -3.37
C LYS A 110 10.31 8.82 -3.00
N ALA A 111 9.43 9.20 -3.93
CA ALA A 111 8.32 10.08 -3.61
C ALA A 111 7.39 9.37 -2.62
N ALA A 112 7.03 10.05 -1.53
CA ALA A 112 6.28 9.46 -0.44
C ALA A 112 5.09 10.33 -0.02
N ILE A 113 3.99 9.68 0.32
CA ILE A 113 2.85 10.30 1.03
C ILE A 113 2.79 9.65 2.40
N PHE A 114 3.03 10.44 3.44
CA PHE A 114 2.97 9.97 4.81
C PHE A 114 1.57 10.13 5.40
N VAL A 115 1.08 9.06 6.02
CA VAL A 115 -0.17 9.01 6.78
C VAL A 115 0.18 8.65 8.23
N PRO A 116 0.49 9.63 9.09
CA PRO A 116 0.89 9.39 10.48
C PRO A 116 -0.17 8.59 11.25
N SER A 117 0.27 7.73 12.16
CA SER A 117 -0.62 7.07 13.11
C SER A 117 -1.08 8.06 14.18
N PRO A 118 -2.39 8.20 14.45
CA PRO A 118 -2.86 9.06 15.55
C PRO A 118 -2.58 8.47 16.94
N ASN A 119 -2.16 7.20 17.01
CA ASN A 119 -2.09 6.42 18.25
C ASN A 119 -0.64 6.07 18.64
N VAL A 120 0.35 6.91 18.32
CA VAL A 120 1.74 6.72 18.78
C VAL A 120 2.05 7.64 19.95
N ALA A 121 2.90 7.17 20.85
CA ALA A 121 3.40 7.98 21.96
C ALA A 121 4.07 9.26 21.41
N GLU A 122 3.79 10.39 22.06
CA GLU A 122 4.42 11.69 21.80
C GLU A 122 4.26 12.25 20.38
N ASP A 123 3.31 11.74 19.57
CA ASP A 123 3.02 12.22 18.21
C ASP A 123 4.26 12.22 17.26
N HIS A 124 5.25 11.39 17.55
CA HIS A 124 6.53 11.38 16.81
C HIS A 124 6.39 11.06 15.32
N GLN A 125 5.32 10.38 14.89
CA GLN A 125 5.10 10.14 13.46
C GLN A 125 4.71 11.43 12.72
N THR A 126 4.04 12.39 13.35
CA THR A 126 3.72 13.67 12.71
C THR A 126 4.98 14.51 12.49
N HIS A 127 5.94 14.47 13.42
CA HIS A 127 7.23 15.17 13.26
C HIS A 127 8.14 14.56 12.18
N ASN A 128 8.01 13.27 11.92
CA ASN A 128 8.80 12.58 10.90
C ASN A 128 8.25 12.75 9.48
N ALA A 129 6.98 13.14 9.34
CA ALA A 129 6.30 13.32 8.05
C ALA A 129 6.64 14.69 7.45
#